data_AF-A0A933C5E1-F1
#
_entry.id   AF-A0A933C5E1-F1
#
_cell.length_a   1.000
_cell.length_b   1.000
_cell.length_c   1.000
_cell.angle_alpha   90.00
_cell.angle_beta   90.00
_cell.angle_gamma   90.00
#
_symmetry.space_group_name_H-M   'P 1'
#
loop_
_entity.id
_entity.type
_entity.pdbx_description
1 polymer ?
#
loop_
_entity_poly.entity_id
_entity_poly.type
_entity_poly.pdbx_seq_one_letter_code
_entity_poly.pdbx_strand_id
1 'polypeptide(L)' 'EYVLRYLIRPTTPGRYRIGAAVLQSMYAPEMAARSAGFELAVTE' A
#
# COMPACT_ATOMS: atom_id res chain seq x y z
N GLU A 1 16.31 10.48 -2.55
CA GLU A 1 14.94 9.92 -2.60
C GLU A 1 15.00 8.44 -2.26
N TYR A 2 14.09 7.96 -1.43
CA TYR A 2 14.03 6.54 -1.05
C TYR A 2 12.93 5.85 -1.85
N VAL A 3 13.26 4.74 -2.52
CA VAL A 3 12.31 3.95 -3.32
C VAL A 3 12.18 2.57 -2.70
N LEU A 4 11.00 2.27 -2.16
CA LEU A 4 10.66 0.97 -1.58
C LEU A 4 10.00 0.09 -2.64
N ARG A 5 10.55 -1.11 -2.88
CA ARG A 5 10.02 -2.07 -3.86
C ARG A 5 9.76 -3.40 -3.16
N TYR A 6 8.59 -3.97 -3.41
CA TYR A 6 8.19 -5.27 -2.89
C TYR A 6 7.34 -5.99 -3.93
N LEU A 7 7.34 -7.33 -3.88
CA LEU A 7 6.54 -8.19 -4.75
C LEU A 7 5.38 -8.77 -3.95
N ILE A 8 4.19 -8.77 -4.55
CA ILE A 8 3.01 -9.45 -4.03
C ILE A 8 2.52 -10.42 -5.10
N ARG A 9 2.22 -11.65 -4.70
CA ARG A 9 1.49 -12.61 -5.54
C ARG A 9 0.08 -12.77 -4.99
N PRO A 10 -0.95 -12.24 -5.66
CA PRO A 10 -2.32 -12.59 -5.32
C PRO A 10 -2.58 -14.06 -5.67
N THR A 11 -3.21 -14.80 -4.77
CA THR A 11 -3.45 -16.26 -4.91
C THR A 11 -4.88 -16.61 -5.26
N THR A 12 -5.80 -15.67 -5.11
CA THR A 12 -7.24 -15.90 -5.25
C THR A 12 -7.80 -14.86 -6.21
N PRO A 13 -8.59 -15.27 -7.23
CA PRO A 13 -9.23 -14.33 -8.14
C PRO A 13 -10.27 -13.46 -7.40
N GLY A 14 -10.35 -12.18 -7.79
CA GLY A 14 -11.29 -11.25 -7.17
C GLY A 14 -10.89 -9.78 -7.31
N ARG A 15 -11.78 -8.90 -6.83
CA ARG A 15 -11.49 -7.46 -6.69
C ARG A 15 -11.13 -7.16 -5.25
N TYR A 16 -9.97 -6.55 -5.04
CA TYR A 16 -9.44 -6.22 -3.73
C TYR A 16 -9.25 -4.72 -3.60
N ARG A 17 -9.68 -4.17 -2.48
CA ARG A 17 -9.37 -2.78 -2.10
C ARG A 17 -8.08 -2.80 -1.28
N ILE A 18 -7.02 -2.20 -1.83
CA ILE A 18 -5.74 -2.09 -1.14
C ILE A 18 -5.71 -0.76 -0.40
N GLY A 19 -5.40 -0.84 0.90
CA GLY A 19 -5.32 0.32 1.78
C GLY A 19 -4.25 1.32 1.36
N ALA A 20 -4.36 2.55 1.85
CA ALA A 20 -3.34 3.58 1.68
C ALA A 20 -1.99 3.11 2.24
N ALA A 21 -0.91 3.37 1.50
CA ALA A 21 0.44 3.29 2.05
C ALA A 21 0.60 4.40 3.09
N VAL A 22 1.15 4.06 4.26
CA VAL A 22 1.36 5.00 5.37
C VAL A 22 2.85 5.06 5.67
N LEU A 23 3.37 6.28 5.76
CA LEU A 23 4.73 6.55 6.22
C LEU A 23 4.62 7.50 7.41
N GLN A 24 5.11 7.07 8.56
CA GLN A 24 5.02 7.82 9.80
C GLN A 24 6.38 7.86 10.50
N SER A 25 6.72 9.03 11.05
CA SER A 25 7.90 9.16 11.90
C SER A 25 7.70 8.43 13.23
N MET A 26 8.75 7.74 13.70
CA MET A 26 8.74 7.03 14.97
C MET A 26 8.75 7.98 16.17
N TYR A 27 9.39 9.15 16.03
CA TYR A 27 9.64 10.08 17.13
C TYR A 27 8.80 11.36 17.04
N ALA A 28 8.06 11.56 15.95
CA ALA A 28 7.20 12.73 15.71
C ALA A 28 5.89 12.26 15.03
N PRO A 29 4.91 11.74 15.78
CA PRO A 29 3.69 11.13 15.22
C PRO A 29 2.85 12.06 14.34
N GLU A 30 2.95 13.37 14.56
CA GLU A 30 2.32 14.42 13.76
C GLU A 30 2.84 14.50 12.32
N MET A 31 4.06 14.01 12.07
CA MET A 31 4.62 13.88 10.73
C MET A 31 4.26 12.50 10.15
N ALA A 32 3.13 12.46 9.45
CA ALA A 32 2.64 11.28 8.75
C ALA A 32 2.18 11.63 7.32
N ALA A 33 2.39 10.71 6.39
CA ALA A 33 1.90 10.79 5.01
C ALA A 33 1.07 9.55 4.67
N ARG A 34 0.00 9.73 3.88
CA ARG A 34 -0.89 8.66 3.42
C ARG A 34 -1.11 8.78 1.91
N SER A 35 -1.06 7.65 1.20
CA SER A 35 -1.43 7.62 -0.23
C SER A 35 -2.95 7.51 -0.43
N ALA A 36 -3.42 7.65 -1.68
CA ALA A 36 -4.84 7.58 -2.02
C ALA A 36 -5.46 6.16 -1.92
N GLY A 37 -4.65 5.11 -1.70
CA GLY A 37 -5.09 3.71 -1.86
C GLY A 37 -5.33 3.33 -3.32
N PHE A 38 -5.61 2.06 -3.61
CA PHE A 38 -5.93 1.60 -4.97
C PHE A 38 -6.75 0.31 -4.98
N GLU A 39 -7.40 0.03 -6.11
CA GLU A 39 -8.12 -1.23 -6.33
C GLU A 39 -7.30 -2.16 -7.24
N LEU A 40 -7.25 -3.44 -6.88
CA LEU A 40 -6.59 -4.48 -7.64
C LEU A 40 -7.64 -5.47 -8.15
N ALA A 41 -7.72 -5.63 -9.47
CA ALA A 41 -8.46 -6.71 -10.10
C ALA A 41 -7.50 -7.88 -10.37
N VAL A 42 -7.74 -9.02 -9.73
CA VAL A 42 -6.98 -10.26 -9.92
C VAL A 42 -7.80 -11.18 -10.83
N THR A 43 -7.30 -11.39 -12.03
CA THR A 43 -7.83 -12.36 -12.99
C THR A 43 -7.00 -13.64 -12.94
N GLU A 44 -7.63 -14.78 -13.21
CA GLU A 44 -6.95 -16.08 -13.39
C GLU A 44 -6.07 -16.10 -14.64
#